data_AF-A0A353THC2-F1
#
_entry.id   AF-A0A353THC2-F1
#
_cell.length_a   1.000
_cell.length_b   1.000
_cell.length_c   1.000
_cell.angle_alpha   90.00
_cell.angle_beta   90.00
_cell.angle_gamma   90.00
#
_symmetry.space_group_name_H-M   'P 1'
#
loop_
_entity.id
_entity.type
_entity.pdbx_description
1 polymer ?
#
loop_
_entity_poly.entity_id
_entity_poly.type
_entity_poly.pdbx_seq_one_letter_code
_entity_poly.pdbx_strand_id
1 'polypeptide(L)'
;GTMALALAFASNDLVNFIGVPLAGLDAFKNASATLASGSSIDTLYMDALNGPVKADIRMLLAAGIVMVLALWFSKKAKTVTETEVNLARQGSGLERFSSTPLSRSIVRWGVDTNRFLNKLTPSSFREKLNNRFVIPEQIEEQGVSFDLIRASVNLTIAALLISLGTSLKLPLSTTYVTFMVAMGTSLADRAWGRESAVYRITGVLTV
;
A
#
# COMPACT_ATOMS: atom_id res chain seq x y z
N GLY A 1 8.18 -12.69 7.34
CA GLY A 1 7.08 -11.96 6.67
C GLY A 1 6.51 -10.87 7.56
N THR A 2 5.65 -11.22 8.51
CA THR A 2 4.86 -10.27 9.31
C THR A 2 5.68 -9.23 10.08
N MET A 3 6.77 -9.63 10.77
CA MET A 3 7.65 -8.65 11.45
C MET A 3 8.34 -7.68 10.47
N ALA A 4 8.76 -8.17 9.30
CA ALA A 4 9.40 -7.32 8.29
C ALA A 4 8.41 -6.30 7.71
N LEU A 5 7.16 -6.70 7.52
CA LEU A 5 6.08 -5.80 7.12
C LEU A 5 5.79 -4.77 8.22
N ALA A 6 5.62 -5.20 9.46
CA ALA A 6 5.37 -4.30 10.58
C ALA A 6 6.49 -3.26 10.73
N LEU A 7 7.75 -3.69 10.56
CA LEU A 7 8.91 -2.79 10.56
C LEU A 7 8.88 -1.81 9.38
N ALA A 8 8.58 -2.27 8.16
CA ALA A 8 8.52 -1.42 6.97
C ALA A 8 7.39 -0.37 7.08
N PHE A 9 6.20 -0.80 7.53
CA PHE A 9 5.06 0.07 7.82
C PHE A 9 5.40 1.10 8.88
N ALA A 10 5.92 0.65 10.03
CA ALA A 10 6.29 1.54 11.12
C ALA A 10 7.37 2.54 10.68
N SER A 11 8.33 2.14 9.84
CA SER A 11 9.40 3.04 9.39
C SER A 11 8.88 4.19 8.51
N ASN A 12 7.96 3.91 7.59
CA ASN A 12 7.34 4.96 6.75
C ASN A 12 6.35 5.82 7.55
N ASP A 13 5.45 5.16 8.26
CA ASP A 13 4.29 5.83 8.86
C ASP A 13 4.68 6.61 10.13
N LEU A 14 5.73 6.19 10.85
CA LEU A 14 6.26 6.95 11.99
C LEU A 14 6.82 8.31 11.55
N VAL A 15 7.52 8.36 10.42
CA VAL A 15 8.07 9.62 9.88
C VAL A 15 6.93 10.54 9.42
N ASN A 16 5.92 9.99 8.75
CA ASN A 16 4.72 10.74 8.36
C ASN A 16 3.93 11.25 9.59
N PHE A 17 3.87 10.46 10.66
CA PHE A 17 3.17 10.84 11.89
C PHE A 17 3.90 11.92 12.69
N ILE A 18 5.22 11.80 12.87
CA ILE A 18 6.01 12.73 13.69
C ILE A 18 6.48 13.97 12.92
N GLY A 19 6.54 13.92 11.59
CA GLY A 19 7.09 15.00 10.77
C GLY A 19 6.38 16.33 10.96
N VAL A 20 5.05 16.34 10.97
CA VAL A 20 4.25 17.57 11.14
C VAL A 20 4.40 18.17 12.56
N PRO A 21 4.19 17.41 13.65
CA PRO A 21 4.44 17.91 15.00
C PRO A 21 5.87 18.42 15.23
N LEU A 22 6.87 17.72 14.69
CA LEU A 22 8.27 18.06 14.88
C LEU A 22 8.64 19.36 14.13
N ALA A 23 8.18 19.52 12.89
CA ALA A 23 8.32 20.76 12.15
C ALA A 23 7.64 21.94 12.86
N GLY A 24 6.44 21.73 13.43
CA GLY A 24 5.75 22.74 14.23
C GLY A 24 6.50 23.14 15.51
N LEU A 25 7.12 22.16 16.18
CA LEU A 25 7.92 22.39 17.38
C LEU A 25 9.23 23.15 17.05
N ASP A 26 9.87 22.83 15.94
CA ASP A 26 11.05 23.57 15.47
C ASP A 26 10.68 24.99 15.02
N ALA A 27 9.53 25.18 14.37
CA ALA A 27 8.99 26.50 14.06
C ALA A 27 8.80 27.36 15.32
N PHE A 28 8.20 26.76 16.36
CA PHE A 28 7.97 27.44 17.65
C PHE A 28 9.29 27.80 18.34
N LYS A 29 10.25 26.89 18.38
CA LYS A 29 11.58 27.16 18.96
C LYS A 29 12.29 28.30 18.24
N ASN A 30 12.30 28.28 16.91
CA ASN A 30 12.95 29.33 16.11
C ASN A 30 12.28 30.70 16.31
N ALA A 31 10.95 30.74 16.38
CA ALA A 31 10.21 31.96 16.68
C ALA A 31 10.52 32.48 18.10
N SER A 32 10.53 31.58 19.10
CA SER A 32 10.81 31.94 20.50
C SER A 32 12.25 32.44 20.71
N ALA A 33 13.23 31.83 20.04
CA ALA A 33 14.63 32.26 20.06
C ALA A 33 14.82 33.65 19.44
N THR A 34 14.12 33.91 18.33
CA THR A 34 14.18 35.21 17.64
C THR A 34 13.56 36.32 18.49
N LEU A 35 12.42 36.03 19.14
CA LEU A 35 11.80 36.95 20.09
C LEU A 35 12.69 37.22 21.31
N ALA A 36 13.36 36.20 21.84
CA ALA A 36 14.32 36.34 22.95
C ALA A 36 15.57 37.14 22.57
N SER A 37 15.96 37.13 21.30
CA SER A 37 17.07 37.94 20.76
C SER A 37 16.70 39.41 20.46
N GLY A 38 15.45 39.81 20.70
CA GLY A 38 14.96 41.18 20.48
C GLY A 38 14.69 41.53 19.01
N SER A 39 14.70 40.56 18.10
CA SER A 39 14.41 40.76 16.68
C SER A 39 12.93 40.54 16.36
N SER A 40 12.40 41.29 15.39
CA SER A 40 10.99 41.24 14.97
C SER A 40 10.67 39.91 14.28
N ILE A 41 9.55 39.28 14.65
CA ILE A 41 9.06 38.04 14.01
C ILE A 41 8.81 38.25 12.51
N ASP A 42 8.49 39.49 12.10
CA ASP A 42 8.29 39.86 10.68
C ASP A 42 9.54 39.66 9.80
N THR A 43 10.73 39.54 10.42
CA THR A 43 12.00 39.28 9.71
C THR A 43 12.43 37.82 9.73
N LEU A 44 11.62 36.93 10.34
CA LEU A 44 11.91 35.51 10.45
C LEU A 44 11.63 34.81 9.11
N TYR A 45 12.67 34.55 8.33
CA TYR A 45 12.56 33.79 7.09
C TYR A 45 12.35 32.28 7.38
N MET A 46 11.45 31.64 6.61
CA MET A 46 11.17 30.20 6.66
C MET A 46 12.36 29.32 6.24
N ASP A 47 13.47 29.92 5.78
CA ASP A 47 14.69 29.22 5.37
C ASP A 47 15.28 28.37 6.51
N ALA A 48 15.08 28.77 7.76
CA ALA A 48 15.47 28.00 8.94
C ALA A 48 14.72 26.65 9.08
N LEU A 49 13.53 26.51 8.48
CA LEU A 49 12.77 25.25 8.46
C LEU A 49 13.10 24.37 7.24
N ASN A 50 13.87 24.88 6.28
CA ASN A 50 14.27 24.16 5.08
C ASN A 50 15.43 23.17 5.35
N GLY A 51 16.06 23.27 6.52
CA GLY A 51 17.09 22.36 6.99
C GLY A 51 16.54 21.00 7.44
N PRO A 52 17.38 19.96 7.53
CA PRO A 52 16.96 18.64 7.98
C PRO A 52 16.51 18.70 9.44
N VAL A 53 15.22 18.46 9.66
CA VAL A 53 14.60 18.34 10.98
C VAL A 53 15.22 17.17 11.73
N LYS A 54 15.94 17.44 12.82
CA LYS A 54 16.61 16.41 13.63
C LYS A 54 15.66 15.90 14.71
N ALA A 55 15.10 14.72 14.50
CA ALA A 55 14.33 14.04 15.53
C ALA A 55 15.26 13.43 16.59
N ASP A 56 15.07 13.78 17.86
CA ASP A 56 15.67 13.08 18.99
C ASP A 56 15.06 11.67 19.11
N ILE A 57 15.88 10.68 19.41
CA ILE A 57 15.46 9.29 19.62
C ILE A 57 14.38 9.16 20.70
N ARG A 58 14.37 10.04 21.71
CA ARG A 58 13.32 10.08 22.74
C ARG A 58 11.96 10.44 22.16
N MET A 59 11.93 11.40 21.24
CA MET A 59 10.69 11.81 20.56
C MET A 59 10.21 10.73 19.59
N LEU A 60 11.13 10.08 18.88
CA LEU A 60 10.80 8.93 18.01
C LEU A 60 10.20 7.76 18.81
N LEU A 61 10.78 7.43 19.96
CA LEU A 61 10.27 6.36 20.82
C LEU A 61 8.88 6.71 21.37
N ALA A 62 8.68 7.94 21.86
CA ALA A 62 7.39 8.40 22.35
C ALA A 62 6.32 8.39 21.25
N ALA A 63 6.65 8.87 20.04
CA ALA A 63 5.75 8.83 18.89
C ALA A 63 5.39 7.40 18.49
N GLY A 64 6.36 6.47 18.52
CA GLY A 64 6.12 5.05 18.25
C GLY A 64 5.13 4.43 19.24
N ILE A 65 5.27 4.71 20.54
CA ILE A 65 4.34 4.23 21.56
C ILE A 65 2.93 4.80 21.32
N VAL A 66 2.81 6.10 21.08
CA VAL A 66 1.52 6.74 20.79
C VAL A 66 0.86 6.14 19.54
N MET A 67 1.64 5.90 18.48
CA MET A 67 1.17 5.26 17.26
C MET A 67 0.64 3.84 17.52
N VAL A 68 1.36 3.02 18.29
CA VAL A 68 0.92 1.66 18.65
C VAL A 68 -0.39 1.70 19.44
N LEU A 69 -0.50 2.59 20.43
CA LEU A 69 -1.73 2.74 21.21
C LEU A 69 -2.89 3.22 20.33
N ALA A 70 -2.65 4.19 19.44
CA ALA A 70 -3.66 4.69 18.53
C ALA A 70 -4.19 3.59 17.60
N LEU A 71 -3.31 2.75 17.05
CA LEU A 71 -3.71 1.61 16.23
C LEU A 71 -4.49 0.56 17.03
N TRP A 72 -4.06 0.26 18.26
CA TRP A 72 -4.74 -0.71 19.11
C TRP A 72 -6.19 -0.30 19.41
N PHE A 73 -6.43 0.96 19.73
CA PHE A 73 -7.76 1.45 20.11
C PHE A 73 -8.63 1.90 18.92
N SER A 74 -8.06 2.03 17.71
CA SER A 74 -8.78 2.54 16.55
C SER A 74 -9.68 1.50 15.90
N LYS A 75 -10.99 1.65 16.09
CA LYS A 75 -12.02 0.86 15.37
C LYS A 75 -11.92 1.01 13.84
N LYS A 76 -11.52 2.20 13.36
CA LYS A 76 -11.37 2.47 11.92
C LYS A 76 -10.22 1.68 11.31
N ALA A 77 -9.09 1.55 12.02
CA ALA A 77 -7.95 0.75 11.55
C ALA A 77 -8.38 -0.70 11.30
N LYS A 78 -9.18 -1.27 12.21
CA LYS A 78 -9.73 -2.62 12.06
C LYS A 78 -10.63 -2.78 10.83
N THR A 79 -11.52 -1.81 10.56
CA THR A 79 -12.40 -1.84 9.38
C THR A 79 -11.63 -1.74 8.06
N VAL A 80 -10.55 -0.93 8.03
CA VAL A 80 -9.67 -0.85 6.85
C VAL A 80 -8.99 -2.19 6.62
N THR A 81 -8.36 -2.78 7.65
CA THR A 81 -7.73 -4.11 7.58
C THR A 81 -8.68 -5.18 7.05
N GLU A 82 -9.93 -5.22 7.53
CA GLU A 82 -10.96 -6.16 7.02
C GLU A 82 -11.27 -5.95 5.54
N THR A 83 -11.25 -4.70 5.06
CA THR A 83 -11.48 -4.39 3.65
C THR A 83 -10.30 -4.82 2.78
N GLU A 84 -9.05 -4.62 3.24
CA GLU A 84 -7.85 -5.07 2.53
C GLU A 84 -7.84 -6.60 2.35
N VAL A 85 -8.12 -7.33 3.44
CA VAL A 85 -8.14 -8.79 3.44
C VAL A 85 -9.24 -9.33 2.52
N ASN A 86 -10.42 -8.71 2.52
CA ASN A 86 -11.52 -9.13 1.64
C ASN A 86 -11.20 -8.91 0.15
N LEU A 87 -10.48 -7.84 -0.21
CA LEU A 87 -10.07 -7.57 -1.61
C LEU A 87 -8.96 -8.51 -2.09
N ALA A 88 -8.04 -8.88 -1.19
CA ALA A 88 -6.98 -9.85 -1.48
C ALA A 88 -7.51 -11.29 -1.67
N ARG A 89 -8.77 -11.56 -1.29
CA ARG A 89 -9.37 -12.90 -1.36
C ARG A 89 -9.56 -13.37 -2.81
N GLN A 90 -9.23 -14.64 -3.04
CA GLN A 90 -9.35 -15.28 -4.35
C GLN A 90 -10.77 -15.72 -4.72
N GLY A 91 -11.65 -15.91 -3.73
CA GLY A 91 -13.02 -16.41 -3.95
C GLY A 91 -14.04 -15.33 -4.33
N SER A 92 -15.05 -15.72 -5.12
CA SER A 92 -16.20 -14.89 -5.50
C SER A 92 -17.07 -14.56 -4.26
N GLY A 93 -16.80 -13.43 -3.61
CA GLY A 93 -17.71 -12.82 -2.64
C GLY A 93 -18.28 -11.51 -3.20
N LEU A 94 -19.42 -11.07 -2.64
CA LEU A 94 -20.09 -9.80 -2.97
C LEU A 94 -19.08 -8.64 -3.03
N GLU A 95 -18.76 -8.20 -4.24
CA GLU A 95 -17.86 -7.09 -4.49
C GLU A 95 -18.56 -5.79 -4.05
N ARG A 96 -18.03 -5.15 -3.00
CA ARG A 96 -18.66 -3.99 -2.34
C ARG A 96 -18.57 -2.68 -3.12
N PHE A 97 -17.78 -2.63 -4.20
CA PHE A 97 -17.59 -1.43 -5.01
C PHE A 97 -18.56 -1.45 -6.18
N SER A 98 -19.16 -0.30 -6.51
CA SER A 98 -19.96 -0.17 -7.73
C SER A 98 -19.08 0.11 -8.93
N SER A 99 -19.37 -0.48 -10.08
CA SER A 99 -18.57 -0.29 -11.30
C SER A 99 -18.63 1.18 -11.77
N THR A 100 -17.48 1.79 -12.06
CA THR A 100 -17.43 3.12 -12.68
C THR A 100 -17.18 3.03 -14.20
N PRO A 101 -17.59 4.03 -15.00
CA PRO A 101 -17.32 4.07 -16.45
C PRO A 101 -15.82 4.01 -16.78
N LEU A 102 -14.97 4.60 -15.94
CA LEU A 102 -13.52 4.57 -16.07
C LEU A 102 -12.98 3.14 -15.92
N SER A 103 -13.36 2.43 -14.86
CA SER A 103 -12.94 1.05 -14.62
C SER A 103 -13.37 0.11 -15.75
N ARG A 104 -14.59 0.28 -16.28
CA ARG A 104 -15.07 -0.50 -17.45
C ARG A 104 -14.21 -0.26 -18.68
N SER A 105 -13.79 0.98 -18.90
CA SER A 105 -12.94 1.35 -20.04
C SER A 105 -11.55 0.72 -19.93
N ILE A 106 -10.97 0.68 -18.73
CA ILE A 106 -9.68 0.04 -18.48
C ILE A 106 -9.75 -1.47 -18.71
N VAL A 107 -10.79 -2.15 -18.18
CA VAL A 107 -10.98 -3.60 -18.43
C VAL A 107 -11.15 -3.87 -19.92
N ARG A 108 -11.95 -3.05 -20.62
CA ARG A 108 -12.15 -3.19 -22.06
C ARG A 108 -10.84 -3.06 -22.83
N TRP A 109 -10.02 -2.05 -22.51
CA TRP A 109 -8.71 -1.87 -23.12
C TRP A 109 -7.78 -3.06 -22.86
N GLY A 110 -7.77 -3.61 -21.65
CA GLY A 110 -7.03 -4.83 -21.32
C GLY A 110 -7.47 -6.05 -22.14
N VAL A 111 -8.79 -6.25 -22.28
CA VAL A 111 -9.35 -7.34 -23.09
C VAL A 111 -9.04 -7.17 -24.58
N ASP A 112 -9.11 -5.94 -25.09
CA ASP A 112 -8.83 -5.64 -26.50
C ASP A 112 -7.34 -5.80 -26.82
N THR A 113 -6.46 -5.37 -25.89
CA THR A 113 -5.01 -5.62 -25.97
C THR A 113 -4.70 -7.11 -25.93
N ASN A 114 -5.35 -7.86 -25.04
CA ASN A 114 -5.19 -9.31 -24.99
C ASN A 114 -5.67 -9.97 -26.29
N ARG A 115 -6.78 -9.51 -26.90
CA ARG A 115 -7.24 -10.00 -28.21
C ARG A 115 -6.25 -9.68 -29.33
N PHE A 116 -5.62 -8.51 -29.31
CA PHE A 116 -4.59 -8.13 -30.26
C PHE A 116 -3.32 -8.98 -30.12
N LEU A 117 -2.80 -9.14 -28.90
CA LEU A 117 -1.64 -10.00 -28.61
C LEU A 117 -1.90 -11.45 -29.00
N ASN A 118 -3.13 -11.91 -28.77
CA ASN A 118 -3.59 -13.21 -29.22
C ASN A 118 -3.51 -13.34 -30.74
N LYS A 119 -3.93 -12.36 -31.52
CA LYS A 119 -3.79 -12.43 -32.98
C LYS A 119 -2.33 -12.50 -33.44
N LEU A 120 -1.41 -11.85 -32.72
CA LEU A 120 0.01 -11.83 -33.06
C LEU A 120 0.77 -13.11 -32.63
N THR A 121 0.27 -13.82 -31.61
CA THR A 121 1.00 -14.93 -30.99
C THR A 121 0.65 -16.29 -31.61
N PRO A 122 1.63 -17.11 -32.05
CA PRO A 122 1.41 -18.44 -32.60
C PRO A 122 0.74 -19.41 -31.61
N SER A 123 -0.10 -20.32 -32.11
CA SER A 123 -0.83 -21.32 -31.30
C SER A 123 0.09 -22.18 -30.44
N SER A 124 1.23 -22.64 -30.98
CA SER A 124 2.19 -23.47 -30.25
C SER A 124 2.84 -22.76 -29.05
N PHE A 125 3.03 -21.44 -29.13
CA PHE A 125 3.56 -20.67 -28.00
C PHE A 125 2.49 -20.47 -26.92
N ARG A 126 1.23 -20.24 -27.33
CA ARG A 126 0.10 -20.11 -26.40
C ARG A 126 -0.17 -21.39 -25.62
N GLU A 127 -0.10 -22.53 -26.29
CA GLU A 127 -0.30 -23.83 -25.66
C GLU A 127 0.80 -24.13 -24.64
N LYS A 128 2.07 -23.87 -25.00
CA LYS A 128 3.21 -23.95 -24.05
C LYS A 128 3.05 -23.00 -22.86
N LEU A 129 2.51 -21.81 -23.09
CA LEU A 129 2.27 -20.84 -22.03
C LEU A 129 1.14 -21.31 -21.12
N ASN A 130 -0.01 -21.71 -21.68
CA ASN A 130 -1.16 -22.20 -20.92
C ASN A 130 -0.83 -23.46 -20.10
N ASN A 131 0.01 -24.35 -20.60
CA ASN A 131 0.44 -25.54 -19.86
C ASN A 131 1.26 -25.21 -18.60
N ARG A 132 1.85 -24.01 -18.50
CA ARG A 132 2.53 -23.53 -17.27
C ARG A 132 1.59 -22.89 -16.25
N PHE A 133 0.36 -22.59 -16.66
CA PHE A 133 -0.66 -21.92 -15.84
C PHE A 133 -1.88 -22.81 -15.59
N VAL A 134 -1.72 -24.14 -15.67
CA VAL A 134 -2.77 -25.09 -15.26
C VAL A 134 -2.89 -24.99 -13.74
N ILE A 135 -3.96 -24.36 -13.28
CA ILE A 135 -4.32 -24.31 -11.87
C ILE A 135 -4.74 -25.75 -11.50
N PRO A 136 -4.08 -26.42 -10.54
CA PRO A 136 -4.50 -27.74 -10.09
C PRO A 136 -5.96 -27.68 -9.65
N GLU A 137 -6.78 -28.61 -10.14
CA GLU A 137 -8.17 -28.77 -9.70
C GLU A 137 -8.17 -28.88 -8.18
N GLN A 138 -8.95 -28.01 -7.52
CA GLN A 138 -8.89 -27.81 -6.08
C GLN A 138 -9.19 -29.12 -5.34
N ILE A 139 -8.19 -29.65 -4.63
CA ILE A 139 -8.48 -30.49 -3.46
C ILE A 139 -8.93 -29.50 -2.38
N GLU A 140 -10.24 -29.37 -2.18
CA GLU A 140 -10.89 -28.51 -1.18
C GLU A 140 -10.42 -28.76 0.27
N GLU A 141 -9.56 -29.75 0.54
CA GLU A 141 -9.16 -30.13 1.91
C GLU A 141 -7.90 -29.43 2.48
N GLN A 142 -7.12 -28.67 1.70
CA GLN A 142 -5.85 -28.07 2.20
C GLN A 142 -5.84 -26.54 2.35
N GLY A 143 -7.02 -25.93 2.54
CA GLY A 143 -7.29 -24.49 2.52
C GLY A 143 -6.64 -23.60 3.60
N VAL A 144 -5.62 -24.06 4.32
CA VAL A 144 -4.95 -23.25 5.36
C VAL A 144 -3.47 -23.01 5.03
N SER A 145 -2.73 -24.03 4.61
CA SER A 145 -1.27 -23.91 4.43
C SER A 145 -0.87 -23.16 3.17
N PHE A 146 -1.59 -23.35 2.06
CA PHE A 146 -1.27 -22.72 0.78
C PHE A 146 -1.56 -21.22 0.79
N ASP A 147 -2.60 -20.81 1.52
CA ASP A 147 -2.98 -19.40 1.65
C ASP A 147 -2.00 -18.63 2.56
N LEU A 148 -1.44 -19.29 3.58
CA LEU A 148 -0.40 -18.71 4.44
C LEU A 148 0.91 -18.43 3.67
N ILE A 149 1.31 -19.30 2.76
CA ILE A 149 2.50 -19.07 1.92
C ILE A 149 2.25 -17.88 0.99
N ARG A 150 1.11 -17.82 0.32
CA ARG A 150 0.73 -16.68 -0.53
C ARG A 150 0.70 -15.38 0.25
N ALA A 151 0.07 -15.38 1.43
CA ALA A 151 0.05 -14.23 2.31
C ALA A 151 1.48 -13.81 2.69
N SER A 152 2.33 -14.75 3.12
CA SER A 152 3.72 -14.46 3.49
C SER A 152 4.52 -13.82 2.35
N VAL A 153 4.37 -14.32 1.11
CA VAL A 153 5.05 -13.77 -0.07
C VAL A 153 4.54 -12.36 -0.39
N ASN A 154 3.21 -12.17 -0.44
CA ASN A 154 2.62 -10.85 -0.70
C ASN A 154 3.04 -9.82 0.34
N LEU A 155 3.01 -10.18 1.63
CA LEU A 155 3.45 -9.30 2.72
C LEU A 155 4.95 -8.99 2.61
N THR A 156 5.77 -9.96 2.22
CA THR A 156 7.22 -9.74 2.08
C THR A 156 7.54 -8.81 0.90
N ILE A 157 6.88 -8.98 -0.25
CA ILE A 157 7.06 -8.11 -1.42
C ILE A 157 6.57 -6.69 -1.10
N ALA A 158 5.42 -6.55 -0.45
CA ALA A 158 4.93 -5.24 -0.04
C ALA A 158 5.87 -4.54 0.94
N ALA A 159 6.39 -5.26 1.94
CA ALA A 159 7.39 -4.73 2.87
C ALA A 159 8.66 -4.25 2.14
N LEU A 160 9.11 -5.00 1.14
CA LEU A 160 10.28 -4.65 0.33
C LEU A 160 10.04 -3.38 -0.48
N LEU A 161 8.88 -3.23 -1.13
CA LEU A 161 8.53 -2.03 -1.90
C LEU A 161 8.38 -0.80 -1.01
N ILE A 162 7.75 -0.95 0.15
CA ILE A 162 7.63 0.12 1.14
C ILE A 162 9.02 0.55 1.62
N SER A 163 9.85 -0.40 2.05
CA SER A 163 11.22 -0.13 2.51
C SER A 163 12.06 0.59 1.45
N LEU A 164 11.94 0.15 0.18
CA LEU A 164 12.64 0.77 -0.93
C LEU A 164 12.21 2.24 -1.14
N GLY A 165 10.91 2.53 -1.16
CA GLY A 165 10.47 3.91 -1.35
C GLY A 165 10.71 4.80 -0.12
N THR A 166 10.66 4.25 1.10
CA THR A 166 11.11 4.95 2.32
C THR A 166 12.59 5.31 2.24
N SER A 167 13.44 4.40 1.74
CA SER A 167 14.87 4.67 1.52
C SER A 167 15.09 5.81 0.52
N LEU A 168 14.22 5.92 -0.49
CA LEU A 168 14.20 7.03 -1.45
C LEU A 168 13.50 8.30 -0.93
N LYS A 169 13.04 8.31 0.33
CA LYS A 169 12.31 9.41 0.97
C LYS A 169 11.04 9.83 0.21
N LEU A 170 10.41 8.88 -0.48
CA LEU A 170 9.15 9.13 -1.18
C LEU A 170 8.00 9.11 -0.17
N PRO A 171 7.05 10.06 -0.22
CA PRO A 171 5.82 9.95 0.54
C PRO A 171 4.97 8.82 -0.05
N LEU A 172 4.91 7.70 0.65
CA LEU A 172 4.16 6.52 0.22
C LEU A 172 2.85 6.35 0.99
N SER A 173 1.82 5.89 0.28
CA SER A 173 0.66 5.24 0.90
C SER A 173 0.95 3.74 1.05
N THR A 174 1.31 3.31 2.25
CA THR A 174 1.61 1.90 2.57
C THR A 174 0.43 0.98 2.29
N THR A 175 -0.79 1.46 2.55
CA THR A 175 -2.07 0.81 2.18
C THR A 175 -2.16 0.60 0.67
N TYR A 176 -1.88 1.62 -0.14
CA TYR A 176 -1.93 1.46 -1.59
C TYR A 176 -0.94 0.40 -2.08
N VAL A 177 0.29 0.40 -1.54
CA VAL A 177 1.33 -0.55 -1.93
C VAL A 177 0.95 -2.00 -1.56
N THR A 178 0.46 -2.25 -0.35
CA THR A 178 0.01 -3.61 0.04
C THR A 178 -1.15 -4.10 -0.81
N PHE A 179 -2.12 -3.23 -1.10
CA PHE A 179 -3.23 -3.56 -1.99
C PHE A 179 -2.73 -3.89 -3.39
N MET A 180 -1.82 -3.10 -3.96
CA MET A 180 -1.32 -3.34 -5.31
C MET A 180 -0.59 -4.67 -5.41
N VAL A 181 0.19 -5.04 -4.39
CA VAL A 181 0.88 -6.34 -4.36
C VAL A 181 -0.11 -7.49 -4.29
N ALA A 182 -1.10 -7.43 -3.39
CA ALA A 182 -2.13 -8.47 -3.28
C ALA A 182 -2.96 -8.60 -4.57
N MET A 183 -3.32 -7.47 -5.17
CA MET A 183 -4.08 -7.41 -6.42
C MET A 183 -3.27 -7.94 -7.60
N GLY A 184 -2.00 -7.56 -7.71
CA GLY A 184 -1.08 -8.07 -8.72
C GLY A 184 -0.92 -9.58 -8.67
N THR A 185 -0.77 -10.15 -7.47
CA THR A 185 -0.72 -11.61 -7.29
C THR A 185 -2.05 -12.27 -7.69
N SER A 186 -3.20 -11.69 -7.32
CA SER A 186 -4.51 -12.22 -7.73
C SER A 186 -4.75 -12.16 -9.26
N LEU A 187 -4.19 -11.16 -9.92
CA LEU A 187 -4.25 -11.01 -11.38
C LEU A 187 -3.37 -12.07 -12.06
N ALA A 188 -2.15 -12.30 -11.55
CA ALA A 188 -1.24 -13.33 -12.05
C ALA A 188 -1.85 -14.74 -11.92
N ASP A 189 -2.62 -14.98 -10.86
CA ASP A 189 -3.34 -16.23 -10.61
C ASP A 189 -4.62 -16.40 -11.47
N ARG A 190 -4.91 -15.47 -12.41
CA ARG A 190 -6.12 -15.45 -13.24
C ARG A 190 -7.43 -15.45 -12.44
N ALA A 191 -7.43 -14.95 -11.20
CA ALA A 191 -8.64 -14.86 -10.38
C ALA A 191 -9.64 -13.77 -10.85
N TRP A 192 -9.25 -12.98 -11.85
CA TRP A 192 -10.05 -11.88 -12.40
C TRP A 192 -10.90 -12.37 -13.57
N GLY A 193 -12.22 -12.38 -13.38
CA GLY A 193 -13.20 -12.52 -14.46
C GLY A 193 -13.49 -11.17 -15.12
N ARG A 194 -14.09 -11.18 -16.31
CA ARG A 194 -14.44 -9.95 -17.05
C ARG A 194 -15.31 -8.98 -16.23
N GLU A 195 -16.20 -9.52 -15.42
CA GLU A 195 -17.10 -8.74 -14.58
C GLU A 195 -16.44 -8.33 -13.25
N SER A 196 -15.74 -9.24 -12.57
CA SER A 196 -15.04 -8.96 -11.31
C SER A 196 -13.84 -8.00 -11.46
N ALA A 197 -13.18 -8.01 -12.62
CA ALA A 197 -12.08 -7.11 -12.91
C ALA A 197 -12.49 -5.63 -12.80
N VAL A 198 -13.73 -5.28 -13.18
CA VAL A 198 -14.19 -3.89 -13.15
C VAL A 198 -14.29 -3.38 -11.72
N TYR A 199 -14.81 -4.22 -10.82
CA TYR A 199 -15.00 -3.88 -9.42
C TYR A 199 -13.66 -3.85 -8.67
N ARG A 200 -12.76 -4.79 -8.98
CA ARG A 200 -11.38 -4.84 -8.47
C ARG A 200 -10.57 -3.60 -8.87
N ILE A 201 -10.63 -3.15 -10.13
CA ILE A 201 -9.98 -1.90 -10.58
C ILE A 201 -10.61 -0.69 -9.91
N THR A 202 -11.93 -0.67 -9.73
CA THR A 202 -12.58 0.44 -9.03
C THR A 202 -12.08 0.55 -7.59
N GLY A 203 -11.91 -0.57 -6.88
CA GLY A 203 -11.32 -0.59 -5.55
C GLY A 203 -9.93 0.05 -5.53
N VAL A 204 -9.05 -0.32 -6.48
CA VAL A 204 -7.71 0.28 -6.62
C VAL A 204 -7.75 1.79 -6.86
N LEU A 205 -8.68 2.27 -7.70
CA LEU A 205 -8.78 3.69 -8.06
C LEU A 205 -9.40 4.56 -6.95
N THR A 206 -10.10 3.94 -6.01
CA THR A 206 -10.81 4.67 -4.94
C THR A 206 -9.96 4.79 -3.67
N VAL A 207 -8.89 3.99 -3.55
CA VAL A 207 -7.90 4.04 -2.45
C VAL A 207 -6.82 5.05 -2.77
#